data_AF-U3CAI7-F1
#
_entry.id   AF-U3CAI7-F1
#
_cell.length_a   1.000
_cell.length_b   1.000
_cell.length_c   1.000
_cell.angle_alpha   90.00
_cell.angle_beta   90.00
_cell.angle_gamma   90.00
#
_symmetry.space_group_name_H-M   'P 1'
#
loop_
_entity.id
_entity.type
_entity.pdbx_description
1 polymer ?
#
loop_
_entity_poly.entity_id
_entity_poly.type
_entity_poly.pdbx_seq_one_letter_code
_entity_poly.pdbx_strand_id
1 'polypeptide(L)'
;MSQSTNIMTNPILDGKSACLDMSEYSPSQIMKVDNYIKEKLKNSEVLKSAVKEAPETARKELFTPGLKDPLFLVEELLDKYFAAQNQAAEDIANIIQRNSKAIAEINKLWSLIKGDMLPNLDPNKQDDYEPIGHEDIIGKINAEIAKLGVDEKTIWDVANKGNKVNELTYGQLQEFSTRITSFCDKIKVDLDTREQEFSNKMTTITSIQEEIRDLHRFMVSMAQR
;
A
#
# COMPACT_ATOMS: atom_id res chain seq x y z
N MET A 1 -14.20 13.95 -3.58
CA MET A 1 -14.75 12.90 -4.44
C MET A 1 -14.55 11.57 -3.74
N SER A 2 -15.61 10.99 -3.19
CA SER A 2 -15.55 9.72 -2.47
C SER A 2 -15.51 8.58 -3.48
N GLN A 3 -14.37 7.90 -3.60
CA GLN A 3 -14.34 6.59 -4.25
C GLN A 3 -14.57 5.54 -3.18
N SER A 4 -15.70 4.84 -3.30
CA SER A 4 -16.07 3.70 -2.49
C SER A 4 -14.97 2.64 -2.54
N THR A 5 -14.47 2.27 -1.37
CA THR A 5 -13.69 1.04 -1.16
C THR A 5 -14.63 -0.15 -1.44
N ASN A 6 -14.64 -0.61 -2.68
CA ASN A 6 -15.22 -1.89 -3.05
C ASN A 6 -14.34 -2.98 -2.42
N ILE A 7 -14.74 -3.44 -1.25
CA ILE A 7 -14.28 -4.71 -0.70
C ILE A 7 -14.80 -5.77 -1.67
N MET A 8 -13.95 -6.25 -2.58
CA MET A 8 -14.26 -7.39 -3.44
C MET A 8 -14.32 -8.64 -2.55
N THR A 9 -15.47 -8.89 -1.93
CA THR A 9 -15.80 -10.21 -1.41
C THR A 9 -15.98 -11.13 -2.61
N ASN A 10 -15.00 -12.01 -2.83
CA ASN A 10 -14.97 -12.95 -3.93
C ASN A 10 -15.86 -14.17 -3.59
N PRO A 11 -16.96 -14.45 -4.33
CA PRO A 11 -17.88 -15.55 -4.02
C PRO A 11 -17.38 -16.95 -4.44
N ILE A 12 -16.12 -17.07 -4.85
CA ILE A 12 -15.56 -18.32 -5.44
C ILE A 12 -14.87 -19.20 -4.39
N LEU A 13 -14.71 -18.74 -3.14
CA LEU A 13 -14.04 -19.50 -2.07
C LEU A 13 -14.93 -20.52 -1.33
N ASP A 14 -16.21 -20.65 -1.67
CA ASP A 14 -17.13 -21.62 -1.04
C ASP A 14 -17.10 -23.03 -1.66
N GLY A 15 -16.22 -23.26 -2.64
CA GLY A 15 -15.97 -24.58 -3.17
C GLY A 15 -15.07 -25.37 -2.21
N LYS A 16 -15.66 -26.24 -1.38
CA LYS A 16 -14.89 -27.28 -0.64
C LYS A 16 -13.93 -27.98 -1.61
N SER A 17 -12.63 -27.69 -1.47
CA SER A 17 -11.56 -28.40 -2.19
C SER A 17 -11.61 -29.86 -1.76
N ALA A 18 -12.02 -30.74 -2.68
CA ALA A 18 -12.01 -32.17 -2.46
C ALA A 18 -10.56 -32.63 -2.54
N CYS A 19 -9.93 -32.87 -1.39
CA CYS A 19 -8.66 -33.59 -1.34
C CYS A 19 -8.86 -34.96 -2.01
N LEU A 20 -8.22 -35.17 -3.16
CA LEU A 20 -7.99 -36.51 -3.68
C LEU A 20 -6.83 -37.09 -2.87
N ASP A 21 -7.10 -38.14 -2.10
CA ASP A 21 -6.04 -38.87 -1.42
C ASP A 21 -5.08 -39.44 -2.48
N MET A 22 -3.77 -39.32 -2.26
CA MET A 22 -2.73 -39.82 -3.18
C MET A 22 -2.87 -41.31 -3.47
N SER A 23 -3.61 -42.05 -2.63
CA SER A 23 -3.99 -43.44 -2.83
C SER A 23 -4.95 -43.67 -4.02
N GLU A 24 -5.55 -42.62 -4.58
CA GLU A 24 -6.55 -42.68 -5.67
C GLU A 24 -5.99 -42.35 -7.06
N TYR A 25 -4.79 -41.74 -7.15
CA TYR A 25 -4.22 -41.42 -8.47
C TYR A 25 -3.65 -42.67 -9.17
N SER A 26 -4.08 -42.89 -10.41
CA SER A 26 -3.40 -43.84 -11.31
C SER A 26 -1.96 -43.39 -11.58
N PRO A 27 -1.03 -44.31 -11.93
CA PRO A 27 0.33 -43.94 -12.31
C PRO A 27 0.41 -42.89 -13.43
N SER A 28 -0.56 -42.91 -14.35
CA SER A 28 -0.68 -41.93 -15.42
C SER A 28 -1.06 -40.53 -14.92
N GLN A 29 -1.86 -40.43 -13.87
CA GLN A 29 -2.26 -39.18 -13.24
C GLN A 29 -1.10 -38.58 -12.44
N ILE A 30 -0.40 -39.40 -11.65
CA ILE A 30 0.80 -38.98 -10.91
C ILE A 30 1.81 -38.33 -11.87
N MET A 31 2.09 -38.96 -13.01
CA MET A 31 3.03 -38.42 -14.00
C MET A 31 2.56 -37.08 -14.60
N LYS A 32 1.25 -36.90 -14.82
CA LYS A 32 0.69 -35.62 -15.32
C LYS A 32 0.82 -34.51 -14.29
N VAL A 33 0.51 -34.80 -13.02
CA VAL A 33 0.64 -33.84 -11.92
C VAL A 33 2.10 -33.40 -11.77
N ASP A 34 3.03 -34.35 -11.75
CA ASP A 34 4.46 -34.10 -11.67
C ASP A 34 4.95 -33.19 -12.80
N ASN A 35 4.54 -33.48 -14.03
CA ASN A 35 4.92 -32.70 -15.20
C ASN A 35 4.30 -31.29 -15.17
N TYR A 36 3.04 -31.17 -14.75
CA TYR A 36 2.37 -29.88 -14.60
C TYR A 36 3.11 -28.99 -13.59
N ILE A 37 3.42 -29.51 -12.40
CA ILE A 37 4.10 -28.76 -11.35
C ILE A 37 5.51 -28.35 -11.80
N LYS A 38 6.26 -29.26 -12.44
CA LYS A 38 7.60 -28.95 -12.99
C LYS A 38 7.55 -27.84 -14.04
N GLU A 39 6.60 -27.90 -14.97
CA GLU A 39 6.44 -26.86 -16.00
C GLU A 39 5.99 -25.53 -15.38
N LYS A 40 5.05 -25.55 -14.44
CA LYS A 40 4.62 -24.33 -13.74
C LYS A 40 5.76 -23.72 -12.92
N LEU A 41 6.55 -24.52 -12.20
CA LEU A 41 7.73 -24.03 -11.48
C LEU A 41 8.82 -23.47 -12.40
N LYS A 42 8.87 -23.91 -13.66
CA LYS A 42 9.81 -23.38 -14.64
C LYS A 42 9.34 -22.05 -15.23
N ASN A 43 8.05 -21.92 -15.48
CA ASN A 43 7.49 -20.84 -16.32
C ASN A 43 6.70 -19.78 -15.52
N SER A 44 6.25 -20.07 -14.30
CA SER A 44 5.48 -19.14 -13.45
C SER A 44 6.37 -18.47 -12.40
N GLU A 45 6.64 -17.17 -12.59
CA GLU A 45 7.35 -16.36 -11.59
C GLU A 45 6.56 -16.21 -10.30
N VAL A 46 5.22 -16.26 -10.38
CA VAL A 46 4.34 -16.22 -9.22
C VAL A 46 4.52 -17.46 -8.36
N LEU A 47 4.45 -18.65 -8.96
CA LEU A 47 4.64 -19.89 -8.22
C LEU A 47 6.06 -19.98 -7.65
N LYS A 48 7.09 -19.58 -8.41
CA LYS A 48 8.47 -19.50 -7.88
C LYS A 48 8.56 -18.61 -6.65
N SER A 49 7.91 -17.45 -6.67
CA SER A 49 7.90 -16.50 -5.56
C SER A 49 7.16 -17.06 -4.35
N ALA A 50 5.98 -17.65 -4.56
CA ALA A 50 5.21 -18.31 -3.51
C ALA A 50 6.00 -19.45 -2.84
N VAL A 51 6.67 -20.31 -3.63
CA VAL A 51 7.54 -21.36 -3.08
C VAL A 51 8.73 -20.76 -2.34
N LYS A 52 9.35 -19.69 -2.85
CA LYS A 52 10.52 -19.05 -2.22
C LYS A 52 10.18 -18.47 -0.85
N GLU A 53 9.01 -17.84 -0.72
CA GLU A 53 8.52 -17.23 0.53
C GLU A 53 7.95 -18.26 1.51
N ALA A 54 7.72 -19.49 1.05
CA ALA A 54 7.22 -20.56 1.90
C ALA A 54 8.24 -21.02 2.96
N PRO A 55 7.76 -21.51 4.12
CA PRO A 55 8.60 -22.18 5.10
C PRO A 55 9.38 -23.36 4.49
N GLU A 56 10.56 -23.63 5.04
CA GLU A 56 11.40 -24.74 4.56
C GLU A 56 10.70 -26.10 4.62
N THR A 57 9.83 -26.30 5.62
CA THR A 57 8.98 -27.50 5.73
C THR A 57 8.09 -27.63 4.50
N ALA A 58 7.22 -26.66 4.22
CA ALA A 58 6.32 -26.67 3.06
C ALA A 58 7.06 -26.85 1.72
N ARG A 59 8.25 -26.26 1.57
CA ARG A 59 9.10 -26.48 0.39
C ARG A 59 9.55 -27.94 0.27
N LYS A 60 9.95 -28.58 1.37
CA LYS A 60 10.34 -30.00 1.36
C LYS A 60 9.15 -30.91 1.07
N GLU A 61 7.98 -30.61 1.62
CA GLU A 61 6.75 -31.37 1.36
C GLU A 61 6.38 -31.39 -0.13
N LEU A 62 6.60 -30.27 -0.84
CA LEU A 62 6.31 -30.15 -2.29
C LEU A 62 7.15 -31.07 -3.16
N PHE A 63 8.36 -31.41 -2.71
CA PHE A 63 9.29 -32.25 -3.45
C PHE A 63 9.46 -33.64 -2.83
N THR A 64 8.66 -34.00 -1.81
CA THR A 64 8.70 -35.31 -1.16
C THR A 64 7.48 -36.13 -1.60
N PRO A 65 7.66 -37.15 -2.44
CA PRO A 65 6.55 -37.98 -2.91
C PRO A 65 5.79 -38.64 -1.76
N GLY A 66 4.44 -38.62 -1.84
CA GLY A 66 3.56 -39.35 -0.93
C GLY A 66 3.33 -38.70 0.44
N LEU A 67 3.87 -37.51 0.70
CA LEU A 67 3.65 -36.81 1.97
C LEU A 67 2.32 -36.02 1.98
N LYS A 68 1.96 -35.39 0.85
CA LYS A 68 0.74 -34.59 0.66
C LYS A 68 0.41 -34.52 -0.84
N ASP A 69 -0.84 -34.29 -1.22
CA ASP A 69 -1.20 -34.02 -2.61
C ASP A 69 -0.44 -32.75 -3.06
N PRO A 70 0.45 -32.86 -4.06
CA PRO A 70 1.28 -31.75 -4.47
C PRO A 70 0.49 -30.64 -5.19
N LEU A 71 -0.66 -30.92 -5.81
CA LEU A 71 -1.54 -29.87 -6.35
C LEU A 71 -2.19 -29.06 -5.22
N PHE A 72 -2.68 -29.75 -4.19
CA PHE A 72 -3.22 -29.10 -3.00
C PHE A 72 -2.15 -28.27 -2.27
N LEU A 73 -0.91 -28.75 -2.22
CA LEU A 73 0.17 -27.98 -1.64
C LEU A 73 0.53 -26.74 -2.47
N VAL A 74 0.51 -26.82 -3.81
CA VAL A 74 0.65 -25.64 -4.68
C VAL A 74 -0.47 -24.63 -4.43
N GLU A 75 -1.72 -25.10 -4.32
CA GLU A 75 -2.87 -24.27 -3.97
C GLU A 75 -2.63 -23.54 -2.63
N GLU A 76 -2.27 -24.28 -1.58
CA GLU A 76 -2.01 -23.72 -0.26
C GLU A 76 -0.87 -22.68 -0.26
N LEU A 77 0.17 -22.89 -1.06
CA LEU A 77 1.27 -21.95 -1.21
C LEU A 77 0.83 -20.67 -1.92
N LEU A 78 0.04 -20.80 -3.00
CA LEU A 78 -0.49 -19.67 -3.74
C LEU A 78 -1.50 -18.87 -2.90
N ASP A 79 -2.35 -19.52 -2.11
CA ASP A 79 -3.31 -18.87 -1.22
C ASP A 79 -2.61 -18.08 -0.10
N LYS A 80 -1.58 -18.67 0.52
CA LYS A 80 -0.77 -17.95 1.52
C LYS A 80 -0.05 -16.76 0.92
N TYR A 81 0.52 -16.93 -0.28
CA TYR A 81 1.17 -15.85 -0.99
C TYR A 81 0.18 -14.75 -1.40
N PHE A 82 -1.01 -15.11 -1.86
CA PHE A 82 -2.11 -14.19 -2.13
C PHE A 82 -2.46 -13.36 -0.90
N ALA A 83 -2.70 -14.02 0.25
CA ALA A 83 -3.05 -13.34 1.49
C ALA A 83 -1.96 -12.35 1.92
N ALA A 84 -0.68 -12.73 1.81
CA ALA A 84 0.45 -11.85 2.12
C ALA A 84 0.54 -10.64 1.18
N GLN A 85 0.39 -10.84 -0.14
CA GLN A 85 0.40 -9.74 -1.09
C GLN A 85 -0.83 -8.81 -0.93
N ASN A 86 -2.00 -9.38 -0.63
CA ASN A 86 -3.21 -8.59 -0.39
C ASN A 86 -3.07 -7.73 0.87
N GLN A 87 -2.56 -8.28 1.97
CA GLN A 87 -2.27 -7.50 3.18
C GLN A 87 -1.26 -6.38 2.91
N ALA A 88 -0.18 -6.68 2.18
CA ALA A 88 0.80 -5.66 1.82
C ALA A 88 0.20 -4.55 0.94
N ALA A 89 -0.72 -4.89 0.04
CA ALA A 89 -1.43 -3.90 -0.77
C ALA A 89 -2.37 -3.03 0.09
N GLU A 90 -3.07 -3.61 1.06
CA GLU A 90 -3.91 -2.88 2.01
C GLU A 90 -3.08 -1.91 2.88
N ASP A 91 -1.91 -2.34 3.36
CA ASP A 91 -1.01 -1.50 4.14
C ASP A 91 -0.54 -0.29 3.33
N ILE A 92 -0.15 -0.50 2.06
CA ILE A 92 0.23 0.58 1.14
C ILE A 92 -0.96 1.51 0.87
N ALA A 93 -2.16 0.97 0.61
CA ALA A 93 -3.36 1.76 0.38
C ALA A 93 -3.70 2.65 1.59
N ASN A 94 -3.56 2.13 2.81
CA ASN A 94 -3.76 2.90 4.04
C ASN A 94 -2.75 4.05 4.18
N ILE A 95 -1.49 3.83 3.78
CA ILE A 95 -0.47 4.89 3.76
C ILE A 95 -0.82 5.97 2.73
N ILE A 96 -1.19 5.57 1.51
CA ILE A 96 -1.61 6.51 0.44
C ILE A 96 -2.79 7.36 0.91
N GLN A 97 -3.82 6.72 1.49
CA GLN A 97 -5.01 7.41 1.98
C GLN A 97 -4.67 8.40 3.10
N ARG A 98 -3.86 7.97 4.08
CA ARG A 98 -3.46 8.83 5.20
C ARG A 98 -2.69 10.05 4.71
N ASN A 99 -1.70 9.82 3.85
CA ASN A 99 -0.79 10.87 3.39
C ASN A 99 -1.50 11.86 2.47
N SER A 100 -2.30 11.37 1.50
CA SER A 100 -3.08 12.24 0.61
C SER A 100 -4.08 13.12 1.39
N LYS A 101 -4.75 12.55 2.41
CA LYS A 101 -5.67 13.29 3.29
C LYS A 101 -4.94 14.36 4.10
N ALA A 102 -3.78 14.04 4.66
CA ALA A 102 -2.98 15.00 5.43
C ALA A 102 -2.52 16.17 4.55
N ILE A 103 -2.01 15.91 3.32
CA ILE A 103 -1.63 16.96 2.37
C ILE A 103 -2.83 17.87 2.05
N ALA A 104 -3.99 17.29 1.76
CA ALA A 104 -5.19 18.05 1.44
C ALA A 104 -5.60 18.97 2.60
N GLU A 105 -5.56 18.46 3.84
CA GLU A 105 -5.91 19.26 5.02
C GLU A 105 -4.85 20.34 5.30
N ILE A 106 -3.55 20.04 5.20
CA ILE A 106 -2.47 21.03 5.34
C ILE A 106 -2.66 22.19 4.35
N ASN A 107 -2.88 21.88 3.07
CA ASN A 107 -3.07 22.90 2.03
C ASN A 107 -4.33 23.74 2.25
N LYS A 108 -5.42 23.12 2.71
CA LYS A 108 -6.65 23.81 3.07
C LYS A 108 -6.44 24.76 4.26
N LEU A 109 -5.88 24.26 5.36
CA LEU A 109 -5.59 25.04 6.57
C LEU A 109 -4.63 26.21 6.25
N TRP A 110 -3.60 25.96 5.45
CA TRP A 110 -2.68 27.01 5.01
C TRP A 110 -3.34 28.07 4.14
N SER A 111 -4.28 27.67 3.27
CA SER A 111 -5.00 28.62 2.42
C SER A 111 -5.90 29.55 3.24
N LEU A 112 -6.43 29.08 4.38
CA LEU A 112 -7.17 29.94 5.32
C LEU A 112 -6.25 31.00 5.94
N ILE A 113 -5.09 30.59 6.46
CA ILE A 113 -4.11 31.52 7.04
C ILE A 113 -3.69 32.57 6.00
N LYS A 114 -3.33 32.15 4.78
CA LYS A 114 -2.95 33.09 3.72
C LYS A 114 -4.09 34.03 3.33
N GLY A 115 -5.32 33.52 3.24
CA GLY A 115 -6.50 34.31 2.87
C GLY A 115 -6.74 35.46 3.84
N ASP A 116 -6.52 35.21 5.13
CA ASP A 116 -6.80 36.18 6.18
C ASP A 116 -5.59 37.11 6.44
N MET A 117 -4.36 36.63 6.24
CA MET A 117 -3.14 37.43 6.47
C MET A 117 -2.74 38.32 5.28
N LEU A 118 -2.83 37.83 4.04
CA LEU A 118 -2.33 38.56 2.86
C LEU A 118 -2.94 39.96 2.67
N PRO A 119 -4.25 40.19 2.91
CA PRO A 119 -4.85 41.52 2.76
C PRO A 119 -4.29 42.58 3.72
N ASN A 120 -3.72 42.15 4.86
CA ASN A 120 -3.26 43.03 5.93
C ASN A 120 -1.74 43.25 5.90
N LEU A 121 -1.01 42.47 5.10
CA LEU A 121 0.46 42.55 4.99
C LEU A 121 0.88 43.38 3.79
N ASP A 122 1.71 44.40 4.01
CA ASP A 122 2.32 45.19 2.92
C ASP A 122 3.57 44.46 2.38
N PRO A 123 3.59 44.06 1.10
CA PRO A 123 4.74 43.38 0.49
C PRO A 123 6.00 44.25 0.44
N ASN A 124 5.89 45.58 0.59
CA ASN A 124 7.01 46.51 0.57
C ASN A 124 7.57 46.82 1.96
N LYS A 125 6.93 46.32 3.03
CA LYS A 125 7.35 46.56 4.41
C LYS A 125 7.61 45.24 5.10
N GLN A 126 8.89 44.86 5.12
CA GLN A 126 9.33 43.59 5.70
C GLN A 126 9.24 43.54 7.23
N ASP A 127 9.07 44.70 7.88
CA ASP A 127 9.00 44.83 9.34
C ASP A 127 7.58 45.15 9.86
N ASP A 128 6.56 45.17 8.98
CA ASP A 128 5.17 45.28 9.41
C ASP A 128 4.69 43.91 9.90
N TYR A 129 4.35 43.85 11.18
CA TYR A 129 3.90 42.64 11.86
C TYR A 129 2.39 42.61 11.93
N GLU A 130 1.78 41.53 11.44
CA GLU A 130 0.35 41.31 11.55
C GLU A 130 0.03 40.11 12.44
N PRO A 131 -0.95 40.22 13.36
CA PRO A 131 -1.43 39.10 14.14
C PRO A 131 -2.00 37.99 13.25
N ILE A 132 -1.65 36.75 13.54
CA ILE A 132 -2.04 35.61 12.71
C ILE A 132 -3.51 35.24 12.90
N GLY A 133 -4.12 35.56 14.05
CA GLY A 133 -5.53 35.29 14.34
C GLY A 133 -5.96 33.81 14.32
N HIS A 134 -5.03 32.88 14.02
CA HIS A 134 -5.31 31.48 13.68
C HIS A 134 -4.36 30.48 14.37
N GLU A 135 -4.02 30.73 15.64
CA GLU A 135 -3.17 29.83 16.44
C GLU A 135 -3.70 28.38 16.44
N ASP A 136 -5.02 28.20 16.44
CA ASP A 136 -5.67 26.89 16.39
C ASP A 136 -5.44 26.17 15.05
N ILE A 137 -5.40 26.91 13.94
CA ILE A 137 -5.14 26.38 12.59
C ILE A 137 -3.68 25.94 12.48
N ILE A 138 -2.75 26.72 13.03
CA ILE A 138 -1.34 26.35 13.09
C ILE A 138 -1.15 25.04 13.88
N GLY A 139 -1.80 24.92 15.04
CA GLY A 139 -1.78 23.69 15.83
C GLY A 139 -2.28 22.47 15.04
N LYS A 140 -3.33 22.65 14.23
CA LYS A 140 -3.86 21.60 13.34
C LYS A 140 -2.87 21.24 12.23
N ILE A 141 -2.21 22.21 11.60
CA ILE A 141 -1.17 21.95 10.59
C ILE A 141 -0.03 21.12 11.19
N ASN A 142 0.49 21.52 12.35
CA ASN A 142 1.55 20.77 13.03
C ASN A 142 1.09 19.34 13.40
N ALA A 143 -0.16 19.17 13.82
CA ALA A 143 -0.71 17.85 14.10
C ALA A 143 -0.82 16.97 12.85
N GLU A 144 -1.21 17.53 11.69
CA GLU A 144 -1.23 16.78 10.42
C GLU A 144 0.19 16.41 9.95
N ILE A 145 1.16 17.30 10.13
CA ILE A 145 2.58 17.03 9.84
C ILE A 145 3.12 15.92 10.75
N ALA A 146 2.79 15.93 12.04
CA ALA A 146 3.20 14.89 12.98
C ALA A 146 2.68 13.49 12.60
N LYS A 147 1.46 13.39 12.05
CA LYS A 147 0.89 12.13 11.56
C LYS A 147 1.67 11.53 10.38
N LEU A 148 2.45 12.35 9.68
CA LEU A 148 3.29 11.94 8.55
C LEU A 148 4.67 11.42 9.01
N GLY A 149 4.98 11.45 10.30
CA GLY A 149 6.19 10.86 10.88
C GLY A 149 7.48 11.60 10.53
N VAL A 150 7.39 12.89 10.18
CA VAL A 150 8.55 13.71 9.83
C VAL A 150 9.01 14.50 11.07
N ASP A 151 10.23 14.25 11.52
CA ASP A 151 10.91 14.97 12.61
C ASP A 151 11.57 16.27 12.10
N GLU A 152 10.84 17.04 11.29
CA GLU A 152 11.27 18.38 10.91
C GLU A 152 10.85 19.34 12.01
N LYS A 153 11.74 20.30 12.36
CA LYS A 153 11.34 21.45 13.18
C LYS A 153 10.02 21.95 12.62
N THR A 154 8.99 21.97 13.46
CA THR A 154 7.66 22.31 12.98
C THR A 154 7.74 23.68 12.33
N ILE A 155 6.87 23.91 11.35
CA ILE A 155 6.78 25.19 10.65
C ILE A 155 6.76 26.34 11.66
N TRP A 156 6.12 26.11 12.81
CA TRP A 156 6.03 27.07 13.91
C TRP A 156 7.29 27.22 14.79
N ASP A 157 8.09 26.18 15.00
CA ASP A 157 9.33 26.26 15.81
C ASP A 157 10.37 27.21 15.20
N VAL A 158 10.27 27.46 13.89
CA VAL A 158 11.11 28.44 13.20
C VAL A 158 10.56 29.87 13.35
N ALA A 159 9.24 30.03 13.49
CA ALA A 159 8.54 31.31 13.67
C ALA A 159 8.85 31.97 15.02
N ASN A 160 8.95 31.17 16.08
CA ASN A 160 9.13 31.63 17.47
C ASN A 160 10.54 32.17 17.79
N LYS A 161 11.42 32.35 16.80
CA LYS A 161 12.77 32.90 17.01
C LYS A 161 12.82 34.40 17.31
N GLY A 162 11.67 35.09 17.36
CA GLY A 162 11.60 36.54 17.59
C GLY A 162 10.39 36.99 18.41
N ASN A 163 10.37 36.70 19.71
CA ASN A 163 9.65 37.38 20.82
C ASN A 163 8.16 37.82 20.70
N LYS A 164 7.46 37.58 19.59
CA LYS A 164 6.02 37.80 19.50
C LYS A 164 5.37 36.55 18.91
N VAL A 165 4.81 35.76 19.82
CA VAL A 165 4.39 34.37 19.59
C VAL A 165 3.31 34.24 18.51
N ASN A 166 2.73 35.32 17.99
CA ASN A 166 1.52 35.31 17.17
C ASN A 166 1.48 36.35 16.04
N GLU A 167 2.63 36.92 15.66
CA GLU A 167 2.70 37.93 14.60
C GLU A 167 3.63 37.45 13.48
N LEU A 168 3.26 37.68 12.22
CA LEU A 168 4.11 37.41 11.05
C LEU A 168 4.30 38.65 10.21
N THR A 169 5.48 38.77 9.62
CA THR A 169 5.74 39.71 8.53
C THR A 169 5.45 39.06 7.17
N TYR A 170 5.33 39.86 6.11
CA TYR A 170 5.15 39.36 4.75
C TYR A 170 6.27 38.38 4.35
N GLY A 171 7.52 38.67 4.71
CA GLY A 171 8.66 37.81 4.44
C GLY A 171 8.53 36.43 5.12
N GLN A 172 8.12 36.41 6.39
CA GLN A 172 7.90 35.17 7.13
C GLN A 172 6.75 34.34 6.55
N LEU A 173 5.65 35.00 6.13
CA LEU A 173 4.53 34.33 5.47
C LEU A 173 4.95 33.65 4.14
N GLN A 174 5.86 34.28 3.38
CA GLN A 174 6.42 33.69 2.17
C GLN A 174 7.33 32.49 2.49
N GLU A 175 8.21 32.62 3.49
CA GLU A 175 9.05 31.50 3.94
C GLU A 175 8.21 30.29 4.36
N PHE A 176 7.09 30.51 5.05
CA PHE A 176 6.15 29.42 5.39
C PHE A 176 5.45 28.84 4.18
N SER A 177 5.04 29.68 3.23
CA SER A 177 4.46 29.19 1.97
C SER A 177 5.43 28.28 1.23
N THR A 178 6.71 28.65 1.16
CA THR A 178 7.75 27.82 0.55
C THR A 178 7.96 26.52 1.31
N ARG A 179 8.05 26.57 2.65
CA ARG A 179 8.22 25.37 3.48
C ARG A 179 7.06 24.39 3.35
N ILE A 180 5.82 24.87 3.44
CA ILE A 180 4.61 24.04 3.29
C ILE A 180 4.56 23.40 1.90
N THR A 181 4.85 24.19 0.87
CA THR A 181 4.86 23.68 -0.51
C THR A 181 5.92 22.61 -0.68
N SER A 182 7.17 22.87 -0.26
CA SER A 182 8.27 21.91 -0.33
C SER A 182 7.98 20.64 0.47
N PHE A 183 7.36 20.77 1.64
CA PHE A 183 6.96 19.63 2.46
C PHE A 183 5.92 18.77 1.74
N CYS A 184 4.82 19.39 1.28
CA CYS A 184 3.78 18.72 0.51
C CYS A 184 4.35 18.04 -0.73
N ASP A 185 5.27 18.68 -1.45
CA ASP A 185 5.87 18.12 -2.66
C ASP A 185 6.77 16.90 -2.36
N LYS A 186 7.52 16.92 -1.26
CA LYS A 186 8.28 15.74 -0.81
C LYS A 186 7.37 14.56 -0.53
N ILE A 187 6.26 14.78 0.18
CA ILE A 187 5.29 13.71 0.48
C ILE A 187 4.57 13.25 -0.79
N LYS A 188 4.33 14.12 -1.78
CA LYS A 188 3.78 13.71 -3.08
C LYS A 188 4.71 12.77 -3.84
N VAL A 189 6.02 13.04 -3.87
CA VAL A 189 6.98 12.13 -4.51
C VAL A 189 6.96 10.75 -3.85
N ASP A 190 6.88 10.72 -2.52
CA ASP A 190 6.69 9.47 -1.76
C ASP A 190 5.35 8.80 -2.10
N LEU A 191 4.26 9.56 -2.21
CA LEU A 191 2.95 9.06 -2.61
C LEU A 191 2.98 8.43 -4.00
N ASP A 192 3.57 9.09 -4.99
CA ASP A 192 3.70 8.57 -6.36
C ASP A 192 4.45 7.23 -6.35
N THR A 193 5.50 7.14 -5.53
CA THR A 193 6.25 5.88 -5.33
C THR A 193 5.36 4.79 -4.73
N ARG A 194 4.57 5.11 -3.69
CA ARG A 194 3.64 4.18 -3.05
C ARG A 194 2.51 3.75 -3.98
N GLU A 195 1.98 4.65 -4.80
CA GLU A 195 0.96 4.32 -5.80
C GLU A 195 1.49 3.37 -6.86
N GLN A 196 2.74 3.54 -7.29
CA GLN A 196 3.40 2.60 -8.18
C GLN A 196 3.62 1.23 -7.50
N GLU A 197 4.06 1.21 -6.24
CA GLU A 197 4.18 -0.03 -5.46
C GLU A 197 2.83 -0.75 -5.34
N PHE A 198 1.76 -0.02 -5.04
CA PHE A 198 0.40 -0.55 -4.97
C PHE A 198 -0.04 -1.16 -6.31
N SER A 199 0.18 -0.45 -7.42
CA SER A 199 -0.13 -0.94 -8.77
C SER A 199 0.62 -2.24 -9.11
N ASN A 200 1.90 -2.30 -8.74
CA ASN A 200 2.71 -3.51 -8.89
C ASN A 200 2.13 -4.67 -8.05
N LYS A 201 1.73 -4.42 -6.80
CA LYS A 201 1.08 -5.43 -5.95
C LYS A 201 -0.23 -5.93 -6.54
N MET A 202 -1.08 -5.04 -7.05
CA MET A 202 -2.34 -5.43 -7.70
C MET A 202 -2.11 -6.29 -8.94
N THR A 203 -1.06 -6.00 -9.71
CA THR A 203 -0.63 -6.84 -10.85
C THR A 203 -0.20 -8.23 -10.39
N THR A 204 0.60 -8.31 -9.31
CA THR A 204 0.99 -9.60 -8.71
C THR A 204 -0.23 -10.38 -8.21
N ILE A 205 -1.14 -9.73 -7.48
CA ILE A 205 -2.39 -10.34 -6.97
C ILE A 205 -3.23 -10.92 -8.11
N THR A 206 -3.42 -10.17 -9.19
CA THR A 206 -4.15 -10.64 -10.38
C THR A 206 -3.45 -11.87 -10.98
N SER A 207 -2.12 -11.84 -11.05
CA SER A 207 -1.33 -12.95 -11.57
C SER A 207 -1.45 -14.22 -10.69
N ILE A 208 -1.51 -14.06 -9.36
CA ILE A 208 -1.76 -15.16 -8.42
C ILE A 208 -3.16 -15.75 -8.64
N GLN A 209 -4.18 -14.90 -8.79
CA GLN A 209 -5.55 -15.36 -9.03
C GLN A 209 -5.68 -16.15 -10.34
N GLU A 210 -4.98 -15.75 -11.40
CA GLU A 210 -4.94 -16.54 -12.63
C GLU A 210 -4.22 -17.87 -12.45
N GLU A 211 -3.13 -17.91 -11.69
CA GLU A 211 -2.42 -19.17 -11.41
C GLU A 211 -3.30 -20.16 -10.61
N ILE A 212 -4.02 -19.68 -9.59
CA ILE A 212 -4.98 -20.50 -8.83
C ILE A 212 -6.10 -21.01 -9.76
N ARG A 213 -6.63 -20.14 -10.63
CA ARG A 213 -7.67 -20.54 -11.59
C ARG A 213 -7.19 -21.60 -12.57
N ASP A 214 -5.96 -21.47 -13.06
CA ASP A 214 -5.33 -22.46 -13.93
C ASP A 214 -5.11 -23.80 -13.22
N LEU A 215 -4.71 -23.77 -11.94
CA LEU A 215 -4.59 -24.95 -11.10
C LEU A 215 -5.94 -25.66 -10.94
N HIS A 216 -7.00 -24.92 -10.62
CA HIS A 216 -8.35 -25.48 -10.51
C HIS A 216 -8.84 -26.08 -11.83
N ARG A 217 -8.60 -25.41 -12.98
CA ARG A 217 -8.92 -25.97 -14.31
C ARG A 217 -8.19 -27.29 -14.55
N PHE A 218 -6.92 -27.36 -14.16
CA PHE A 218 -6.13 -28.58 -14.27
C PHE A 218 -6.70 -29.70 -13.37
N MET A 219 -6.98 -29.41 -12.10
CA MET A 219 -7.58 -30.37 -11.15
C MET A 219 -8.93 -30.91 -11.64
N VAL A 220 -9.82 -30.03 -12.14
CA VAL A 220 -11.12 -30.45 -12.70
C VAL A 220 -10.93 -31.34 -13.94
N SER A 221 -9.98 -31.01 -14.82
CA SER A 221 -9.68 -31.83 -16.00
C SER A 221 -9.15 -33.23 -15.65
N MET A 222 -8.55 -33.37 -14.47
CA MET A 222 -8.06 -34.64 -13.94
C MET A 222 -9.18 -35.49 -13.33
N ALA A 223 -10.23 -34.86 -12.81
CA ALA A 223 -11.39 -35.53 -12.21
C ALA A 223 -12.47 -35.95 -13.23
N GLN A 224 -12.53 -35.32 -14.40
CA GLN A 224 -13.52 -35.61 -15.45
C GLN A 224 -13.12 -36.79 -16.38
N ARG A 225 -12.13 -37.60 -16.02
CA ARG A 225 -11.63 -38.75 -16.80
C ARG A 225 -11.51 -39.99 -15.95
#